data_AF-A0A0J9SJS3-F1
#
_entry.id   AF-A0A0J9SJS3-F1
#
_cell.length_a   1.000
_cell.length_b   1.000
_cell.length_c   1.000
_cell.angle_alpha   90.00
_cell.angle_beta   90.00
_cell.angle_gamma   90.00
#
_symmetry.space_group_name_H-M   'P 1'
#
loop_
_entity.id
_entity.type
_entity.pdbx_description
1 polymer ?
#
loop_
_entity_poly.entity_id
_entity_poly.type
_entity_poly.pdbx_seq_one_letter_code
_entity_poly.pdbx_strand_id
1 'polypeptide(L)'
;MMLSILAYLSITYLYNNKNKIYNINYVKKEKYFYNIVKIFSSCKTYLSIAEDPSVKKNYSDSCKSIIKTKLNLSDNYTDVCAVIKGYLTYFSINPAGYNNNVYCGYLNYWLNERLRKLNEYAGDATTFYTTISNNDNDFSTKLNMCQGKIFHLDVSEFNNTDVLYKLYEEFREFKSKVLNTQNHNDSCIYAKECSRLYQSIINQCVPDKKNSLCDELNIIRTEFYTRNWLIGNNMCMEADPLLSPEEIHNKQLEHSIERTTGGEESSLLTPTMSFSMIIFGIFSVLLILFKFTKLGSWSNKRLLKKKMKKLNLYEEYTSKLIEHNREQSDVNFKNVPKQISYQPI
;
A
#
# COMPACT_ATOMS: atom_id res chain seq x y z
N MET A 1 -15.32 40.54 -13.61
CA MET A 1 -14.97 40.17 -12.22
C MET A 1 -15.78 38.99 -11.68
N MET A 2 -17.11 38.93 -11.89
CA MET A 2 -17.94 37.78 -11.47
C MET A 2 -17.61 36.46 -12.19
N LEU A 3 -17.41 36.49 -13.51
CA LEU A 3 -17.11 35.30 -14.32
C LEU A 3 -15.79 34.61 -13.93
N SER A 4 -14.78 35.39 -13.53
CA SER A 4 -13.49 34.88 -13.06
C SER A 4 -13.58 34.21 -11.69
N ILE A 5 -14.48 34.67 -10.81
CA ILE A 5 -14.71 34.08 -9.48
C ILE A 5 -15.44 32.74 -9.61
N LEU A 6 -16.46 32.67 -10.48
CA LEU A 6 -17.18 31.42 -10.75
C LEU A 6 -16.29 30.35 -11.38
N ALA A 7 -15.39 30.73 -12.29
CA ALA A 7 -14.40 29.82 -12.87
C ALA A 7 -13.38 29.31 -11.84
N TYR A 8 -12.94 30.16 -10.90
CA TYR A 8 -12.01 29.75 -9.85
C TYR A 8 -12.68 28.79 -8.85
N LEU A 9 -13.93 29.06 -8.45
CA LEU A 9 -14.69 28.20 -7.55
C LEU A 9 -14.99 26.83 -8.19
N SER A 10 -15.33 26.78 -9.47
CA SER A 10 -15.58 25.51 -10.18
C SER A 10 -14.32 24.67 -10.34
N ILE A 11 -13.17 25.28 -10.66
CA ILE A 11 -11.87 24.58 -10.73
C ILE A 11 -11.48 24.02 -9.35
N THR A 12 -11.64 24.83 -8.29
CA THR A 12 -11.30 24.41 -6.92
C THR A 12 -12.22 23.27 -6.44
N TYR A 13 -13.52 23.36 -6.76
CA TYR A 13 -14.50 22.31 -6.47
C TYR A 13 -14.19 20.99 -7.21
N LEU A 14 -13.87 21.06 -8.50
CA LEU A 14 -13.49 19.89 -9.30
C LEU A 14 -12.18 19.27 -8.81
N TYR A 15 -11.18 20.08 -8.46
CA TYR A 15 -9.91 19.62 -7.88
C TYR A 15 -10.13 18.90 -6.54
N ASN A 16 -10.94 19.48 -5.65
CA ASN A 16 -11.25 18.87 -4.36
C ASN A 16 -12.05 17.57 -4.50
N ASN A 17 -13.02 17.50 -5.42
CA ASN A 17 -13.76 16.27 -5.68
C ASN A 17 -12.89 15.17 -6.30
N LYS A 18 -11.99 15.52 -7.23
CA LYS A 18 -11.04 14.56 -7.80
C LYS A 18 -10.09 13.99 -6.74
N ASN A 19 -9.59 14.84 -5.85
CA ASN A 19 -8.77 14.40 -4.71
C ASN A 19 -9.56 13.54 -3.72
N LYS A 20 -10.84 13.88 -3.46
CA LYS A 20 -11.71 13.09 -2.58
C LYS A 20 -12.00 11.70 -3.16
N ILE A 21 -12.30 11.59 -4.45
CA ILE A 21 -12.54 10.30 -5.14
C ILE A 21 -11.25 9.48 -5.21
N TYR A 22 -10.11 10.11 -5.52
CA TYR A 22 -8.79 9.46 -5.50
C TYR A 22 -8.49 8.90 -4.10
N ASN A 23 -8.73 9.69 -3.05
CA ASN A 23 -8.52 9.28 -1.67
C ASN A 23 -9.48 8.15 -1.25
N ILE A 24 -10.75 8.17 -1.67
CA ILE A 24 -11.70 7.08 -1.42
C ILE A 24 -11.28 5.78 -2.13
N ASN A 25 -10.83 5.86 -3.37
CA ASN A 25 -10.37 4.68 -4.12
C ASN A 25 -9.06 4.13 -3.57
N TYR A 26 -8.15 5.01 -3.13
CA TYR A 26 -6.91 4.65 -2.45
C TYR A 26 -7.18 3.98 -1.09
N VAL A 27 -8.03 4.57 -0.24
CA VAL A 27 -8.42 3.98 1.06
C VAL A 27 -9.16 2.65 0.89
N LYS A 28 -10.02 2.50 -0.13
CA LYS A 28 -10.63 1.19 -0.44
C LYS A 28 -9.57 0.17 -0.85
N LYS A 29 -8.61 0.57 -1.67
CA LYS A 29 -7.53 -0.29 -2.18
C LYS A 29 -6.56 -0.73 -1.07
N GLU A 30 -6.16 0.17 -0.19
CA GLU A 30 -5.34 -0.10 0.99
C GLU A 30 -6.07 -1.02 2.00
N LYS A 31 -7.39 -0.85 2.14
CA LYS A 31 -8.21 -1.70 3.01
C LYS A 31 -8.26 -3.16 2.55
N TYR A 32 -8.30 -3.43 1.25
CA TYR A 32 -8.34 -4.79 0.74
C TYR A 32 -6.96 -5.47 0.72
N PHE A 33 -5.88 -4.70 0.62
CA PHE A 33 -4.55 -5.26 0.39
C PHE A 33 -3.97 -5.94 1.65
N TYR A 34 -4.03 -5.32 2.83
CA TYR A 34 -3.49 -5.94 4.05
C TYR A 34 -4.27 -7.20 4.47
N ASN A 35 -5.59 -7.22 4.29
CA ASN A 35 -6.45 -8.35 4.67
C ASN A 35 -6.15 -9.65 3.91
N ILE A 36 -5.56 -9.56 2.72
CA ILE A 36 -5.20 -10.72 1.90
C ILE A 36 -3.76 -11.20 2.13
N VAL A 37 -2.93 -10.43 2.85
CA VAL A 37 -1.51 -10.76 3.10
C VAL A 37 -1.34 -12.09 3.81
N LYS A 38 -2.22 -12.44 4.75
CA LYS A 38 -2.20 -13.74 5.44
C LYS A 38 -2.29 -14.96 4.51
N ILE A 39 -2.81 -14.76 3.30
CA ILE A 39 -3.03 -15.79 2.28
C ILE A 39 -1.85 -15.86 1.30
N PHE A 40 -0.92 -14.89 1.31
CA PHE A 40 0.20 -14.84 0.36
C PHE A 40 1.09 -16.08 0.37
N SER A 41 1.25 -16.73 1.53
CA SER A 41 1.96 -18.00 1.65
C SER A 41 1.42 -19.07 0.69
N SER A 42 0.10 -19.11 0.47
CA SER A 42 -0.55 -20.07 -0.41
C SER A 42 -0.26 -19.79 -1.89
N CYS A 43 0.08 -18.55 -2.23
CA CYS A 43 0.45 -18.14 -3.58
C CYS A 43 1.94 -18.37 -3.89
N LYS A 44 2.78 -18.53 -2.85
CA LYS A 44 4.24 -18.71 -2.97
C LYS A 44 4.61 -19.86 -3.88
N THR A 45 3.93 -21.00 -3.78
CA THR A 45 4.20 -22.20 -4.60
C THR A 45 4.09 -21.91 -6.09
N TYR A 46 3.05 -21.18 -6.52
CA TYR A 46 2.86 -20.84 -7.94
C TYR A 46 3.93 -19.92 -8.47
N LEU A 47 4.38 -18.99 -7.64
CA LEU A 47 5.47 -18.10 -7.98
C LEU A 47 6.79 -18.87 -8.08
N SER A 48 7.08 -19.78 -7.16
CA SER A 48 8.29 -20.62 -7.23
C SER A 48 8.31 -21.50 -8.49
N ILE A 49 7.15 -22.02 -8.92
CA ILE A 49 7.03 -22.71 -10.21
C ILE A 49 7.32 -21.74 -11.37
N ALA A 50 6.78 -20.53 -11.32
CA ALA A 50 7.00 -19.53 -12.36
C ALA A 50 8.46 -19.01 -12.44
N GLU A 51 9.20 -19.08 -11.34
CA GLU A 51 10.62 -18.72 -11.26
C GLU A 51 11.55 -19.80 -11.83
N ASP A 52 11.05 -21.01 -12.05
CA ASP A 52 11.82 -22.10 -12.65
C ASP A 52 12.37 -21.71 -14.04
N PRO A 53 13.67 -21.94 -14.33
CA PRO A 53 14.28 -21.59 -15.60
C PRO A 53 13.57 -22.18 -16.83
N SER A 54 13.05 -23.40 -16.73
CA SER A 54 12.33 -24.07 -17.82
C SER A 54 11.00 -23.37 -18.12
N VAL A 55 10.29 -22.92 -17.08
CA VAL A 55 9.04 -22.16 -17.21
C VAL A 55 9.31 -20.78 -17.80
N LYS A 56 10.34 -20.07 -17.30
CA LYS A 56 10.72 -18.75 -17.82
C LYS A 56 11.08 -18.80 -19.31
N LYS A 57 11.74 -19.88 -19.75
CA LYS A 57 12.13 -20.07 -21.15
C LYS A 57 10.94 -20.02 -22.11
N ASN A 58 9.77 -20.52 -21.69
CA ASN A 58 8.54 -20.52 -22.51
C ASN A 58 8.06 -19.11 -22.88
N TYR A 59 8.44 -18.09 -22.11
CA TYR A 59 8.00 -16.71 -22.31
C TYR A 59 9.12 -15.76 -22.71
N SER A 60 10.38 -16.20 -22.67
CA SER A 60 11.56 -15.36 -22.79
C SER A 60 11.59 -14.55 -24.08
N ASP A 61 11.31 -15.16 -25.24
CA ASP A 61 11.35 -14.45 -26.53
C ASP A 61 10.27 -13.37 -26.63
N SER A 62 9.04 -13.71 -26.23
CA SER A 62 7.91 -12.76 -26.20
C SER A 62 8.19 -11.58 -25.26
N CYS A 63 8.74 -11.87 -24.08
CA CYS A 63 9.10 -10.85 -23.10
C CYS A 63 10.26 -9.99 -23.58
N LYS A 64 11.30 -10.58 -24.16
CA LYS A 64 12.49 -9.85 -24.64
C LYS A 64 12.10 -8.79 -25.67
N SER A 65 11.18 -9.12 -26.57
CA SER A 65 10.63 -8.16 -27.53
C SER A 65 9.99 -6.95 -26.84
N ILE A 66 9.11 -7.18 -25.86
CA ILE A 66 8.40 -6.12 -25.14
C ILE A 66 9.36 -5.28 -24.27
N ILE A 67 10.21 -5.95 -23.49
CA ILE A 67 11.16 -5.30 -22.58
C ILE A 67 12.12 -4.39 -23.35
N LYS A 68 12.70 -4.85 -24.46
CA LYS A 68 13.62 -4.04 -25.25
C LYS A 68 12.92 -2.93 -26.02
N THR A 69 11.81 -3.23 -26.71
CA THR A 69 11.22 -2.28 -27.66
C THR A 69 10.25 -1.28 -27.02
N LYS A 70 9.60 -1.64 -25.90
CA LYS A 70 8.57 -0.81 -25.27
C LYS A 70 9.05 -0.16 -23.97
N LEU A 71 9.88 -0.88 -23.20
CA LEU A 71 10.39 -0.39 -21.91
C LEU A 71 11.83 0.12 -22.01
N ASN A 72 12.59 -0.25 -23.04
CA ASN A 72 14.02 0.07 -23.21
C ASN A 72 14.88 -0.37 -22.00
N LEU A 73 14.59 -1.55 -21.44
CA LEU A 73 15.29 -2.10 -20.27
C LEU A 73 16.23 -3.25 -20.64
N SER A 74 17.17 -3.54 -19.73
CA SER A 74 18.09 -4.66 -19.87
C SER A 74 17.40 -6.03 -19.86
N ASP A 75 18.14 -7.05 -20.31
CA ASP A 75 17.66 -8.44 -20.37
C ASP A 75 17.23 -8.98 -18.99
N ASN A 76 17.68 -8.40 -17.87
CA ASN A 76 17.25 -8.78 -16.51
C ASN A 76 15.74 -8.60 -16.27
N TYR A 77 15.09 -7.68 -17.00
CA TYR A 77 13.64 -7.47 -16.90
C TYR A 77 12.84 -8.45 -17.74
N THR A 78 13.49 -9.14 -18.70
CA THR A 78 12.88 -10.24 -19.46
C THR A 78 12.44 -11.34 -18.52
N ASP A 79 13.28 -11.68 -17.54
CA ASP A 79 12.96 -12.65 -16.51
C ASP A 79 11.76 -12.24 -15.67
N VAL A 80 11.65 -10.95 -15.32
CA VAL A 80 10.51 -10.44 -14.55
C VAL A 80 9.21 -10.60 -15.33
N CYS A 81 9.20 -10.23 -16.61
CA CYS A 81 8.06 -10.45 -17.50
C CYS A 81 7.72 -11.95 -17.63
N ALA A 82 8.74 -12.80 -17.79
CA ALA A 82 8.54 -14.24 -17.94
C ALA A 82 7.91 -14.87 -16.70
N VAL A 83 8.35 -14.49 -15.50
CA VAL A 83 7.75 -14.94 -14.24
C VAL A 83 6.30 -14.46 -14.11
N ILE A 84 5.97 -13.22 -14.50
CA ILE A 84 4.57 -12.74 -14.52
C ILE A 84 3.70 -13.63 -15.42
N LYS A 85 4.15 -13.92 -16.65
CA LYS A 85 3.39 -14.75 -17.59
C LYS A 85 3.27 -16.20 -17.12
N GLY A 86 4.33 -16.75 -16.52
CA GLY A 86 4.30 -18.07 -15.89
C GLY A 86 3.28 -18.12 -14.75
N TYR A 87 3.40 -17.20 -13.79
CA TYR A 87 2.53 -17.13 -12.62
C TYR A 87 1.05 -17.02 -13.01
N LEU A 88 0.73 -16.12 -13.94
CA LEU A 88 -0.64 -15.95 -14.43
C LEU A 88 -1.15 -17.20 -15.16
N THR A 89 -0.30 -17.88 -15.93
CA THR A 89 -0.70 -19.13 -16.60
C THR A 89 -1.02 -20.24 -15.61
N TYR A 90 -0.15 -20.47 -14.63
CA TYR A 90 -0.39 -21.51 -13.61
C TYR A 90 -1.63 -21.22 -12.78
N PHE A 91 -1.82 -19.96 -12.39
CA PHE A 91 -3.02 -19.55 -11.68
C PHE A 91 -4.30 -19.77 -12.51
N SER A 92 -4.29 -19.39 -13.80
CA SER A 92 -5.46 -19.62 -14.67
C SER A 92 -5.83 -21.10 -14.82
N ILE A 93 -4.86 -22.01 -14.75
CA ILE A 93 -5.09 -23.45 -14.89
C ILE A 93 -5.55 -24.06 -13.55
N ASN A 94 -4.98 -23.61 -12.43
CA ASN A 94 -5.25 -24.19 -11.12
C ASN A 94 -5.40 -23.09 -10.06
N PRO A 95 -6.60 -22.49 -9.93
CA PRO A 95 -6.81 -21.35 -9.04
C PRO A 95 -6.82 -21.71 -7.54
N ALA A 96 -6.61 -22.98 -7.15
CA ALA A 96 -6.75 -23.53 -5.79
C ALA A 96 -7.91 -22.95 -4.95
N GLY A 97 -9.00 -22.57 -5.61
CA GLY A 97 -10.18 -21.99 -4.97
C GLY A 97 -10.04 -20.54 -4.47
N TYR A 98 -8.92 -19.84 -4.67
CA TYR A 98 -8.84 -18.42 -4.28
C TYR A 98 -9.26 -17.49 -5.42
N ASN A 99 -9.83 -16.35 -5.03
CA ASN A 99 -10.24 -15.33 -5.99
C ASN A 99 -9.01 -14.64 -6.62
N ASN A 100 -9.24 -13.99 -7.76
CA ASN A 100 -8.20 -13.25 -8.47
C ASN A 100 -7.52 -12.16 -7.60
N ASN A 101 -8.19 -11.63 -6.58
CA ASN A 101 -7.62 -10.55 -5.76
C ASN A 101 -6.44 -11.03 -4.92
N VAL A 102 -6.51 -12.26 -4.38
CA VAL A 102 -5.42 -12.83 -3.58
C VAL A 102 -4.16 -13.00 -4.43
N TYR A 103 -4.27 -13.66 -5.58
CA TYR A 103 -3.12 -13.94 -6.44
C TYR A 103 -2.55 -12.68 -7.09
N CYS A 104 -3.41 -11.76 -7.54
CA CYS A 104 -2.93 -10.48 -8.05
C CYS A 104 -2.31 -9.63 -6.95
N GLY A 105 -2.80 -9.74 -5.71
CA GLY A 105 -2.20 -9.08 -4.55
C GLY A 105 -0.79 -9.60 -4.26
N TYR A 106 -0.61 -10.93 -4.29
CA TYR A 106 0.73 -11.51 -4.12
C TYR A 106 1.67 -11.17 -5.29
N LEU A 107 1.16 -11.20 -6.52
CA LEU A 107 1.92 -10.76 -7.70
C LEU A 107 2.33 -9.28 -7.58
N ASN A 108 1.43 -8.43 -7.08
CA ASN A 108 1.71 -7.03 -6.83
C ASN A 108 2.84 -6.85 -5.82
N TYR A 109 2.77 -7.57 -4.70
CA TYR A 109 3.81 -7.58 -3.67
C TYR A 109 5.17 -8.02 -4.26
N TRP A 110 5.22 -9.17 -4.91
CA TRP A 110 6.44 -9.71 -5.52
C TRP A 110 7.02 -8.76 -6.57
N LEU A 111 6.19 -8.17 -7.43
CA LEU A 111 6.67 -7.26 -8.47
C LEU A 111 7.29 -6.00 -7.86
N ASN A 112 6.65 -5.42 -6.84
CA ASN A 112 7.22 -4.28 -6.13
C ASN A 112 8.55 -4.63 -5.46
N GLU A 113 8.67 -5.81 -4.85
CA GLU A 113 9.94 -6.28 -4.30
C GLU A 113 11.00 -6.43 -5.39
N ARG A 114 10.66 -7.11 -6.49
CA ARG A 114 11.60 -7.46 -7.55
C ARG A 114 12.15 -6.23 -8.25
N LEU A 115 11.30 -5.26 -8.58
CA LEU A 115 11.73 -4.02 -9.23
C LEU A 115 12.63 -3.16 -8.34
N ARG A 116 12.44 -3.18 -7.01
CA ARG A 116 13.31 -2.47 -6.04
C ARG A 116 14.72 -3.05 -5.95
N LYS A 117 14.88 -4.35 -6.23
CA LYS A 117 16.17 -5.04 -6.22
C LYS A 117 16.97 -4.87 -7.52
N LEU A 118 16.37 -4.29 -8.56
CA LEU A 118 17.01 -4.09 -9.86
C LEU A 118 17.55 -2.65 -9.97
N ASN A 119 18.71 -2.50 -10.61
CA ASN A 119 19.49 -1.26 -10.62
C ASN A 119 19.05 -0.23 -11.67
N GLU A 120 18.19 -0.61 -12.63
CA GLU A 120 17.70 0.27 -13.69
C GLU A 120 16.30 0.80 -13.35
N TYR A 121 16.00 2.02 -13.79
CA TYR A 121 14.67 2.59 -13.59
C TYR A 121 13.68 2.00 -14.59
N ALA A 122 12.94 0.98 -14.17
CA ALA A 122 11.88 0.34 -14.95
C ALA A 122 10.50 1.03 -14.85
N GLY A 123 10.45 2.19 -14.22
CA GLY A 123 9.20 2.73 -13.68
C GLY A 123 8.75 1.98 -12.42
N ASP A 124 7.54 2.27 -11.99
CA ASP A 124 6.91 1.56 -10.87
C ASP A 124 6.20 0.27 -11.34
N ALA A 125 5.78 -0.56 -10.38
CA ALA A 125 5.05 -1.81 -10.67
C ALA A 125 3.81 -1.59 -11.56
N THR A 126 3.10 -0.47 -11.37
CA THR A 126 1.95 -0.09 -12.20
C THR A 126 2.35 0.06 -13.67
N THR A 127 3.41 0.85 -13.92
CA THR A 127 3.88 1.21 -15.26
C THR A 127 4.47 0.01 -15.97
N PHE A 128 5.26 -0.78 -15.25
CA PHE A 128 5.87 -2.00 -15.78
C PHE A 128 4.78 -2.99 -16.25
N TYR A 129 3.83 -3.31 -15.37
CA TYR A 129 2.77 -4.28 -15.66
C TYR A 129 1.84 -3.79 -16.77
N THR A 130 1.41 -2.52 -16.71
CA THR A 130 0.50 -1.94 -17.72
C THR A 130 1.16 -1.90 -19.10
N THR A 131 2.46 -1.60 -19.17
CA THR A 131 3.18 -1.62 -20.46
C THR A 131 3.21 -3.03 -21.04
N ILE A 132 3.48 -4.06 -20.25
CA ILE A 132 3.41 -5.46 -20.71
C ILE A 132 1.98 -5.79 -21.17
N SER A 133 0.98 -5.52 -20.33
CA SER A 133 -0.44 -5.79 -20.62
C SER A 133 -0.93 -5.17 -21.93
N ASN A 134 -0.50 -3.94 -22.24
CA ASN A 134 -0.93 -3.22 -23.43
C ASN A 134 -0.16 -3.62 -24.71
N ASN A 135 0.95 -4.35 -24.59
CA ASN A 135 1.80 -4.69 -25.73
C ASN A 135 1.94 -6.20 -25.97
N ASP A 136 1.25 -7.03 -25.19
CA ASP A 136 1.27 -8.50 -25.29
C ASP A 136 -0.11 -9.03 -25.70
N ASN A 137 -0.48 -8.82 -26.96
CA ASN A 137 -1.82 -9.15 -27.47
C ASN A 137 -2.16 -10.63 -27.28
N ASP A 138 -1.20 -11.51 -27.53
CA ASP A 138 -1.36 -12.98 -27.44
C ASP A 138 -1.61 -13.44 -26.00
N PHE A 139 -1.20 -12.66 -25.00
CA PHE A 139 -1.34 -12.98 -23.58
C PHE A 139 -2.32 -12.05 -22.83
N SER A 140 -3.03 -11.20 -23.57
CA SER A 140 -3.90 -10.15 -23.03
C SER A 140 -4.97 -10.66 -22.07
N THR A 141 -5.64 -11.78 -22.37
CA THR A 141 -6.69 -12.36 -21.51
C THR A 141 -6.20 -12.65 -20.10
N LYS A 142 -4.99 -13.21 -19.96
CA LYS A 142 -4.40 -13.53 -18.65
C LYS A 142 -3.88 -12.29 -17.94
N LEU A 143 -3.26 -11.35 -18.66
CA LEU A 143 -2.80 -10.08 -18.09
C LEU A 143 -3.98 -9.23 -17.56
N ASN A 144 -5.11 -9.25 -18.26
CA ASN A 144 -6.31 -8.52 -17.85
C ASN A 144 -6.88 -8.99 -16.51
N MET A 145 -6.59 -10.22 -16.06
CA MET A 145 -7.07 -10.74 -14.76
C MET A 145 -6.60 -9.92 -13.56
N CYS A 146 -5.40 -9.34 -13.66
CA CYS A 146 -4.80 -8.48 -12.63
C CYS A 146 -4.79 -7.00 -12.99
N GLN A 147 -5.47 -6.60 -14.08
CA GLN A 147 -5.57 -5.20 -14.46
C GLN A 147 -6.21 -4.39 -13.33
N GLY A 148 -5.59 -3.25 -13.00
CA GLY A 148 -6.01 -2.39 -11.87
C GLY A 148 -5.70 -2.93 -10.47
N LYS A 149 -5.19 -4.17 -10.36
CA LYS A 149 -4.78 -4.80 -9.09
C LYS A 149 -3.27 -4.81 -8.86
N ILE A 150 -2.50 -4.54 -9.91
CA ILE A 150 -1.06 -4.27 -9.83
C ILE A 150 -0.84 -2.77 -9.74
N PHE A 151 -0.06 -2.35 -8.74
CA PHE A 151 0.16 -0.96 -8.43
C PHE A 151 1.46 -0.74 -7.66
N HIS A 152 2.00 0.47 -7.79
CA HIS A 152 3.11 0.90 -6.97
C HIS A 152 2.72 0.92 -5.49
N LEU A 153 3.49 0.17 -4.70
CA LEU A 153 3.57 0.36 -3.27
C LEU A 153 4.70 1.33 -3.03
N ASP A 154 4.45 2.44 -2.34
CA ASP A 154 5.52 3.32 -1.89
C ASP A 154 6.44 2.59 -0.87
N VAL A 155 7.51 3.24 -0.44
CA VAL A 155 8.50 2.60 0.46
C VAL A 155 7.85 2.15 1.78
N SER A 156 6.95 2.97 2.35
CA SER A 156 6.30 2.67 3.62
C SER A 156 5.26 1.57 3.44
N GLU A 157 4.41 1.66 2.42
CA GLU A 157 3.41 0.65 2.08
C GLU A 157 4.04 -0.72 1.81
N PHE A 158 5.15 -0.74 1.04
CA PHE A 158 5.88 -1.96 0.76
C PHE A 158 6.48 -2.55 2.03
N ASN A 159 7.18 -1.74 2.84
CA ASN A 159 7.80 -2.21 4.08
C ASN A 159 6.76 -2.77 5.06
N ASN A 160 5.61 -2.10 5.20
CA ASN A 160 4.53 -2.57 6.05
C ASN A 160 3.97 -3.92 5.58
N THR A 161 3.80 -4.06 4.27
CA THR A 161 3.31 -5.30 3.66
C THR A 161 4.32 -6.43 3.85
N ASP A 162 5.61 -6.16 3.61
CA ASP A 162 6.69 -7.13 3.76
C ASP A 162 6.82 -7.61 5.22
N VAL A 163 6.82 -6.68 6.18
CA VAL A 163 6.84 -7.04 7.61
C VAL A 163 5.58 -7.81 8.01
N LEU A 164 4.40 -7.39 7.56
CA LEU A 164 3.16 -8.11 7.85
C LEU A 164 3.17 -9.53 7.26
N TYR A 165 3.67 -9.69 6.04
CA TYR A 165 3.80 -11.00 5.41
C TYR A 165 4.75 -11.90 6.19
N LYS A 166 5.93 -11.39 6.55
CA LYS A 166 6.90 -12.12 7.40
C LYS A 166 6.29 -12.48 8.75
N LEU A 167 5.60 -11.55 9.39
CA LEU A 167 4.90 -11.79 10.66
C LEU A 167 3.91 -12.96 10.55
N TYR A 168 3.17 -13.06 9.44
CA TYR A 168 2.28 -14.20 9.20
C TYR A 168 3.01 -15.52 8.98
N GLU A 169 4.17 -15.52 8.33
CA GLU A 169 4.97 -16.74 8.15
C GLU A 169 5.52 -17.23 9.49
N GLU A 170 6.09 -16.34 10.29
CA GLU A 170 6.57 -16.65 11.64
C GLU A 170 5.43 -17.16 12.53
N PHE A 171 4.26 -16.52 12.46
CA PHE A 171 3.11 -16.94 13.26
C PHE A 171 2.56 -18.32 12.83
N ARG A 172 2.64 -18.65 11.54
CA ARG A 172 2.27 -19.97 11.01
C ARG A 172 3.24 -21.04 11.50
N GLU A 173 4.54 -20.77 11.44
CA GLU A 173 5.57 -21.69 11.94
C GLU A 173 5.44 -21.90 13.45
N PHE A 174 5.22 -20.83 14.22
CA PHE A 174 4.91 -20.92 15.65
C PHE A 174 3.74 -21.88 15.89
N LYS A 175 2.57 -21.64 15.26
CA LYS A 175 1.39 -22.51 15.38
C LYS A 175 1.69 -23.95 15.00
N SER A 176 2.39 -24.16 13.88
CA SER A 176 2.76 -25.49 13.40
C SER A 176 3.63 -26.24 14.41
N LYS A 177 4.63 -25.58 14.98
CA LYS A 177 5.55 -26.20 15.95
C LYS A 177 4.86 -26.49 17.27
N VAL A 178 4.01 -25.59 17.78
CA VAL A 178 3.29 -25.87 19.03
C VAL A 178 2.34 -27.05 18.88
N LEU A 179 1.70 -27.22 17.72
CA LEU A 179 0.79 -28.34 17.48
C LEU A 179 1.49 -29.68 17.24
N ASN A 180 2.68 -29.67 16.63
CA ASN A 180 3.31 -30.88 16.11
C ASN A 180 4.56 -31.34 16.87
N THR A 181 5.03 -30.58 17.86
CA THR A 181 6.28 -30.90 18.59
C THR A 181 6.03 -31.01 20.08
N GLN A 182 6.72 -31.96 20.73
CA GLN A 182 6.80 -32.04 22.18
C GLN A 182 7.80 -31.03 22.76
N ASN A 183 8.75 -30.57 21.94
CA ASN A 183 9.74 -29.56 22.32
C ASN A 183 9.22 -28.15 22.03
N HIS A 184 8.53 -27.56 23.00
CA HIS A 184 7.95 -26.23 22.88
C HIS A 184 9.00 -25.12 22.71
N ASN A 185 10.27 -25.34 23.07
CA ASN A 185 11.33 -24.34 22.87
C ASN A 185 11.58 -24.01 21.40
N ASP A 186 11.42 -24.98 20.50
CA ASP A 186 11.63 -24.76 19.06
C ASP A 186 10.57 -23.81 18.48
N SER A 187 9.39 -23.76 19.08
CA SER A 187 8.34 -22.80 18.71
C SER A 187 8.68 -21.37 19.15
N CYS A 188 9.45 -21.21 20.23
CA CYS A 188 9.69 -19.89 20.83
C CYS A 188 10.57 -18.98 19.98
N ILE A 189 11.42 -19.53 19.10
CA ILE A 189 12.17 -18.74 18.12
C ILE A 189 11.21 -17.95 17.23
N TYR A 190 10.15 -18.61 16.73
CA TYR A 190 9.13 -17.98 15.89
C TYR A 190 8.27 -16.99 16.68
N ALA A 191 7.95 -17.30 17.94
CA ALA A 191 7.22 -16.37 18.80
C ALA A 191 8.01 -15.06 19.06
N LYS A 192 9.31 -15.16 19.33
CA LYS A 192 10.20 -13.99 19.47
C LYS A 192 10.25 -13.16 18.21
N GLU A 193 10.36 -13.82 17.05
CA GLU A 193 10.42 -13.13 15.78
C GLU A 193 9.08 -12.46 15.43
N CYS A 194 7.94 -13.08 15.78
CA CYS A 194 6.63 -12.44 15.71
C CYS A 194 6.61 -11.15 16.52
N SER A 195 7.03 -11.19 17.79
CA SER A 195 7.06 -10.01 18.65
C SER A 195 7.95 -8.91 18.09
N ARG A 196 9.14 -9.26 17.60
CA ARG A 196 10.09 -8.32 16.99
C ARG A 196 9.51 -7.65 15.74
N LEU A 197 8.91 -8.42 14.83
CA LEU A 197 8.30 -7.91 13.60
C LEU A 197 7.09 -7.03 13.92
N TYR A 198 6.22 -7.46 14.82
CA TYR A 198 5.06 -6.69 15.26
C TYR A 198 5.47 -5.33 15.84
N GLN A 199 6.43 -5.30 16.76
CA GLN A 199 6.95 -4.06 17.36
C GLN A 199 7.52 -3.09 16.31
N SER A 200 8.08 -3.60 15.21
CA SER A 200 8.67 -2.77 14.18
C SER A 200 7.65 -1.95 13.37
N ILE A 201 6.37 -2.36 13.35
CA ILE A 201 5.33 -1.68 12.54
C ILE A 201 4.13 -1.18 13.35
N ILE A 202 3.93 -1.64 14.58
CA ILE A 202 2.79 -1.23 15.43
C ILE A 202 2.78 0.27 15.77
N ASN A 203 3.94 0.94 15.78
CA ASN A 203 4.04 2.39 16.00
C ASN A 203 3.32 3.22 14.90
N GLN A 204 2.97 2.60 13.79
CA GLN A 204 2.18 3.24 12.72
C GLN A 204 0.69 3.27 13.04
N CYS A 205 0.27 2.54 14.08
CA CYS A 205 -1.09 2.52 14.57
C CYS A 205 -1.29 3.66 15.55
N VAL A 206 -2.09 4.63 15.11
CA VAL A 206 -2.54 5.74 15.95
C VAL A 206 -3.84 5.32 16.62
N PRO A 207 -3.97 5.47 17.95
CA PRO A 207 -5.24 5.27 18.65
C PRO A 207 -6.39 6.00 17.95
N ASP A 208 -7.56 5.37 17.92
CA ASP A 208 -8.81 5.88 17.30
C ASP A 208 -8.77 6.17 15.79
N LYS A 209 -7.65 5.91 15.11
CA LYS A 209 -7.54 6.03 13.65
C LYS A 209 -7.67 4.67 12.99
N LYS A 210 -8.77 4.46 12.26
CA LYS A 210 -8.95 3.25 11.44
C LYS A 210 -7.85 3.15 10.38
N ASN A 211 -7.13 2.04 10.40
CA ASN A 211 -6.08 1.68 9.45
C ASN A 211 -6.15 0.17 9.27
N SER A 212 -6.24 -0.31 8.02
CA SER A 212 -6.35 -1.74 7.72
C SER A 212 -5.13 -2.54 8.15
N LEU A 213 -3.94 -1.94 8.15
CA LEU A 213 -2.75 -2.56 8.75
C LEU A 213 -2.97 -2.83 10.24
N CYS A 214 -3.52 -1.85 10.96
CA CYS A 214 -3.75 -1.93 12.40
C CYS A 214 -4.88 -2.89 12.76
N ASP A 215 -5.93 -2.93 11.94
CA ASP A 215 -6.98 -3.93 12.06
C ASP A 215 -6.39 -5.34 11.96
N GLU A 216 -5.53 -5.59 10.97
CA GLU A 216 -4.90 -6.91 10.76
C GLU A 216 -3.88 -7.24 11.87
N LEU A 217 -3.08 -6.27 12.33
CA LEU A 217 -2.19 -6.44 13.49
C LEU A 217 -2.96 -6.79 14.77
N ASN A 218 -4.13 -6.18 14.97
CA ASN A 218 -4.98 -6.50 16.13
C ASN A 218 -5.57 -7.91 16.05
N ILE A 219 -5.90 -8.38 14.84
CA ILE A 219 -6.29 -9.79 14.61
C ILE A 219 -5.14 -10.73 15.01
N ILE A 220 -3.91 -10.45 14.57
CA ILE A 220 -2.74 -11.25 14.94
C ILE A 220 -2.54 -11.24 16.46
N ARG A 221 -2.54 -10.07 17.12
CA ARG A 221 -2.43 -9.95 18.58
C ARG A 221 -3.49 -10.81 19.28
N THR A 222 -4.73 -10.71 18.84
CA THR A 222 -5.85 -11.46 19.41
C THR A 222 -5.61 -12.97 19.25
N GLU A 223 -5.31 -13.44 18.04
CA GLU A 223 -5.05 -14.86 17.79
C GLU A 223 -3.85 -15.41 18.56
N PHE A 224 -2.83 -14.58 18.75
CA PHE A 224 -1.62 -14.93 19.48
C PHE A 224 -1.92 -15.28 20.95
N TYR A 225 -2.93 -14.62 21.55
CA TYR A 225 -3.33 -14.86 22.94
C TYR A 225 -4.55 -15.79 23.11
N THR A 226 -5.49 -15.83 22.16
CA THR A 226 -6.82 -16.47 22.33
C THR A 226 -6.80 -17.99 22.57
N ARG A 227 -5.75 -18.71 22.17
CA ARG A 227 -5.70 -20.18 22.37
C ARG A 227 -4.79 -20.62 23.52
N ASN A 228 -4.51 -19.74 24.49
CA ASN A 228 -3.58 -20.02 25.59
C ASN A 228 -2.19 -20.50 25.13
N TRP A 229 -1.76 -20.11 23.92
CA TRP A 229 -0.44 -20.47 23.39
C TRP A 229 0.71 -20.02 24.31
N LEU A 230 0.51 -18.94 25.08
CA LEU A 230 1.50 -18.35 25.98
C LEU A 230 0.98 -18.13 27.41
N ILE A 231 -0.22 -17.55 27.55
CA ILE A 231 -0.73 -17.08 28.85
C ILE A 231 -1.29 -18.22 29.73
N GLY A 232 -1.61 -19.38 29.16
CA GLY A 232 -2.09 -20.54 29.94
C GLY A 232 -1.00 -21.50 30.43
N ASN A 233 0.21 -21.46 29.83
CA ASN A 233 1.21 -22.54 29.97
C ASN A 233 2.65 -22.09 30.24
N ASN A 234 2.92 -20.80 30.54
CA ASN A 234 4.29 -20.33 30.83
C ASN A 234 5.30 -20.58 29.69
N MET A 235 4.82 -20.71 28.45
CA MET A 235 5.64 -20.98 27.26
C MET A 235 6.18 -19.69 26.65
N CYS A 236 7.39 -19.76 26.11
CA CYS A 236 8.06 -18.66 25.41
C CYS A 236 8.05 -17.31 26.15
N MET A 237 8.30 -17.35 27.47
CA MET A 237 8.39 -16.13 28.31
C MET A 237 9.42 -15.11 27.81
N GLU A 238 10.38 -15.56 27.00
CA GLU A 238 11.42 -14.73 26.40
C GLU A 238 10.92 -13.95 25.17
N ALA A 239 9.72 -14.21 24.67
CA ALA A 239 9.11 -13.41 23.61
C ALA A 239 8.40 -12.20 24.23
N ASP A 240 8.71 -11.01 23.73
CA ASP A 240 8.06 -9.80 24.22
C ASP A 240 6.54 -9.83 23.98
N PRO A 241 5.74 -9.22 24.87
CA PRO A 241 4.31 -9.10 24.64
C PRO A 241 4.02 -8.23 23.41
N LEU A 242 3.06 -8.66 22.59
CA LEU A 242 2.53 -7.90 21.46
C LEU A 242 1.64 -6.76 21.97
N LEU A 243 2.21 -5.64 22.40
CA LEU A 243 1.49 -4.51 23.02
C LEU A 243 0.46 -3.85 22.08
N SER A 244 -0.65 -3.33 22.62
CA SER A 244 -1.68 -2.63 21.85
C SER A 244 -1.19 -1.22 21.49
N PRO A 245 -1.78 -0.57 20.48
CA PRO A 245 -1.45 0.82 20.17
C PRO A 245 -1.59 1.76 21.40
N GLU A 246 -2.59 1.52 22.25
CA GLU A 246 -2.82 2.27 23.49
C GLU A 246 -1.71 2.01 24.54
N GLU A 247 -1.35 0.74 24.75
CA GLU A 247 -0.28 0.34 25.69
C GLU A 247 1.07 0.95 25.28
N ILE A 248 1.36 1.00 23.98
CA ILE A 248 2.59 1.59 23.45
C ILE A 248 2.60 3.11 23.64
N HIS A 249 1.48 3.78 23.35
CA HIS A 249 1.36 5.22 23.54
C HIS A 249 1.56 5.62 25.00
N ASN A 250 0.93 4.90 25.93
CA ASN A 250 1.07 5.14 27.38
C ASN A 250 2.51 4.94 27.85
N LYS A 251 3.17 3.86 27.42
CA LYS A 251 4.59 3.60 27.77
C LYS A 251 5.54 4.69 27.27
N GLN A 252 5.26 5.26 26.09
CA GLN A 252 6.04 6.39 25.56
C GLN A 252 5.82 7.67 26.38
N LEU A 253 4.59 7.91 26.83
CA LEU A 253 4.24 9.04 27.69
C LEU A 253 4.93 8.94 29.06
N GLU A 254 4.87 7.78 29.71
CA GLU A 254 5.55 7.53 30.99
C GLU A 254 7.06 7.78 30.87
N HIS A 255 7.70 7.25 29.83
CA HIS A 255 9.13 7.47 29.60
C HIS A 255 9.45 8.97 29.38
N SER A 256 8.55 9.75 28.78
CA SER A 256 8.75 11.20 28.62
C SER A 256 8.65 11.96 29.95
N ILE A 257 7.79 11.51 30.87
CA ILE A 257 7.61 12.10 32.20
C ILE A 257 8.84 11.81 33.08
N GLU A 258 9.36 10.57 33.07
CA GLU A 258 10.56 10.21 33.84
C GLU A 258 11.81 11.00 33.45
N ARG A 259 12.00 11.29 32.15
CA ARG A 259 13.10 12.15 31.68
C ARG A 259 12.96 13.60 32.16
N THR A 260 11.75 14.03 32.53
CA THR A 260 11.48 15.39 33.00
C THR A 260 11.64 15.51 34.52
N THR A 261 11.54 14.40 35.26
CA THR A 261 11.56 14.40 36.74
C THR A 261 12.83 13.80 37.36
N GLY A 262 13.72 13.18 36.58
CA GLY A 262 14.90 12.44 37.07
C GLY A 262 16.24 13.19 37.17
N GLY A 263 16.25 14.52 37.32
CA GLY A 263 17.48 15.30 37.53
C GLY A 263 17.50 16.01 38.88
N GLU A 264 18.45 15.63 39.75
CA GLU A 264 18.65 16.20 41.10
C GLU A 264 18.88 17.72 41.13
N GLU A 265 18.44 18.31 42.24
CA GLU A 265 18.51 19.71 42.62
C GLU A 265 19.87 20.37 42.37
N SER A 266 19.90 21.42 41.55
CA SER A 266 20.65 22.63 41.86
C SER A 266 20.23 23.79 40.96
N SER A 267 20.31 24.98 41.55
CA SER A 267 20.31 26.30 40.92
C SER A 267 18.96 26.95 40.61
N LEU A 268 18.65 27.92 41.49
CA LEU A 268 18.63 29.35 41.16
C LEU A 268 17.85 29.73 39.89
N LEU A 269 16.73 30.42 40.12
CA LEU A 269 15.94 31.18 39.15
C LEU A 269 16.76 31.74 37.98
N THR A 270 16.77 31.04 36.85
CA THR A 270 17.08 31.64 35.55
C THR A 270 15.76 31.88 34.82
N PRO A 271 15.43 33.13 34.44
CA PRO A 271 14.19 33.38 33.73
C PRO A 271 14.29 32.74 32.35
N THR A 272 13.43 31.77 32.08
CA THR A 272 13.25 31.24 30.74
C THR A 272 12.72 32.38 29.87
N MET A 273 13.62 32.99 29.09
CA MET A 273 13.24 33.94 28.06
C MET A 273 12.33 33.21 27.07
N SER A 274 11.03 33.50 27.18
CA SER A 274 9.98 32.90 26.36
C SER A 274 10.34 32.93 24.88
N PHE A 275 10.49 31.75 24.28
CA PHE A 275 10.68 31.55 22.84
C PHE A 275 9.62 32.27 21.97
N SER A 276 8.50 32.69 22.56
CA SER A 276 7.49 33.52 21.91
C SER A 276 8.06 34.86 21.39
N MET A 277 8.96 35.52 22.13
CA MET A 277 9.46 36.86 21.75
C MET A 277 10.41 36.81 20.55
N ILE A 278 11.18 35.73 20.40
CA ILE A 278 12.10 35.54 19.27
C ILE A 278 11.32 35.27 17.99
N ILE A 279 10.24 34.48 18.07
CA ILE A 279 9.37 34.16 16.93
C ILE A 279 8.67 35.42 16.40
N PHE A 280 8.13 36.28 17.27
CA PHE A 280 7.52 37.54 16.86
C PHE A 280 8.52 38.54 16.26
N GLY A 281 9.76 38.57 16.77
CA GLY A 281 10.84 39.38 16.21
C GLY A 281 11.21 38.95 14.79
N ILE A 282 11.41 37.65 14.57
CA ILE A 282 11.73 37.10 13.25
C ILE A 282 10.59 37.33 12.26
N PHE A 283 9.33 37.12 12.69
CA PHE A 283 8.16 37.32 11.82
C PHE A 283 7.99 38.79 11.41
N SER A 284 8.27 39.72 12.32
CA SER A 284 8.20 41.16 12.04
C SER A 284 9.26 41.59 11.03
N VAL A 285 10.49 41.07 11.13
CA VAL A 285 11.57 41.34 10.16
C VAL A 285 11.25 40.74 8.78
N LEU A 286 10.69 39.53 8.71
CA LEU A 286 10.28 38.90 7.46
C LEU A 286 9.17 39.68 6.74
N LEU A 287 8.20 40.23 7.48
CA LEU A 287 7.14 41.07 6.92
C LEU A 287 7.68 42.38 6.32
N ILE A 288 8.67 42.98 6.98
CA ILE A 288 9.36 44.17 6.48
C ILE A 288 10.09 43.81 5.17
N LEU A 289 10.89 42.74 5.16
CA LEU A 289 11.64 42.30 3.97
C LEU A 289 10.74 41.88 2.80
N PHE A 290 9.57 41.29 3.08
CA PHE A 290 8.58 40.95 2.04
C PHE A 290 8.00 42.19 1.36
N LYS A 291 7.82 43.30 2.11
CA LYS A 291 7.35 44.57 1.56
C LYS A 291 8.43 45.30 0.73
N PHE A 292 9.71 45.04 0.99
CA PHE A 292 10.84 45.66 0.28
C PHE A 292 11.39 44.83 -0.89
N THR A 293 11.04 43.55 -1.00
CA THR A 293 11.51 42.69 -2.09
C THR A 293 10.58 42.80 -3.32
N LYS A 294 10.72 43.88 -4.09
CA LYS A 294 10.17 43.96 -5.46
C LYS A 294 10.99 43.06 -6.41
N LEU A 295 10.59 41.79 -6.55
CA LEU A 295 10.97 40.91 -7.66
C LEU A 295 9.71 40.12 -8.05
N GLY A 296 8.90 40.51 -9.04
CA GLY A 296 9.31 40.92 -10.37
C GLY A 296 9.67 39.70 -11.21
N SER A 297 8.66 39.00 -11.73
CA SER A 297 8.66 38.20 -12.97
C SER A 297 9.93 37.39 -13.30
N TRP A 298 9.89 36.05 -13.17
CA TRP A 298 10.27 35.05 -14.22
C TRP A 298 10.60 33.65 -13.65
N SER A 299 9.58 32.89 -13.22
CA SER A 299 9.77 31.44 -12.95
C SER A 299 8.56 30.54 -13.27
N ASN A 300 7.42 31.08 -13.69
CA ASN A 300 6.20 30.28 -13.82
C ASN A 300 5.98 29.58 -15.19
N LYS A 301 6.65 29.99 -16.27
CA LYS A 301 6.32 29.47 -17.62
C LYS A 301 6.87 28.06 -17.92
N ARG A 302 7.94 27.61 -17.25
CA ARG A 302 8.58 26.31 -17.54
C ARG A 302 7.99 25.15 -16.72
N LEU A 303 7.49 25.43 -15.52
CA LEU A 303 6.85 24.44 -14.64
C LEU A 303 5.41 24.10 -15.08
N LEU A 304 4.66 25.08 -15.59
CA LEU A 304 3.29 24.88 -16.08
C LEU A 304 3.22 23.97 -17.32
N LYS A 305 4.17 24.08 -18.26
CA LYS A 305 4.21 23.22 -19.46
C LYS A 305 4.47 21.74 -19.15
N LYS A 306 5.31 21.43 -18.15
CA LYS A 306 5.57 20.03 -17.73
C LYS A 306 4.37 19.42 -17.00
N LYS A 307 3.66 20.22 -16.18
CA LYS A 307 2.45 19.75 -15.47
C LYS A 307 1.27 19.49 -16.41
N MET A 308 1.05 20.34 -17.43
CA MET A 308 -0.05 20.14 -18.39
C MET A 308 0.10 18.86 -19.23
N LYS A 309 1.32 18.50 -19.66
CA LYS A 309 1.55 17.25 -20.42
C LYS A 309 1.23 15.99 -19.58
N LYS A 310 1.53 16.03 -18.28
CA LYS A 310 1.23 14.93 -17.34
C LYS A 310 -0.28 14.83 -17.04
N LEU A 311 -0.98 15.97 -16.99
CA LEU A 311 -2.43 15.99 -16.80
C LEU A 311 -3.17 15.39 -18.00
N ASN A 312 -2.76 15.76 -19.23
CA ASN A 312 -3.39 15.27 -20.47
C ASN A 312 -3.20 13.75 -20.64
N LEU A 313 -2.02 13.22 -20.31
CA LEU A 313 -1.76 11.77 -20.33
C LEU A 313 -2.60 11.01 -19.30
N TYR A 314 -2.84 11.60 -18.14
CA TYR A 314 -3.66 11.00 -17.09
C TYR A 314 -5.16 11.06 -17.43
N GLU A 315 -5.61 12.14 -18.05
CA GLU A 315 -6.99 12.31 -18.51
C GLU A 315 -7.36 11.29 -19.60
N GLU A 316 -6.45 11.01 -20.54
CA GLU A 316 -6.64 9.97 -21.56
C GLU A 316 -6.79 8.56 -20.95
N TYR A 317 -5.98 8.23 -19.93
CA TYR A 317 -6.06 6.95 -19.21
C TYR A 317 -7.38 6.80 -18.43
N THR A 318 -7.84 7.90 -17.81
CA THR A 318 -9.06 7.90 -16.99
C THR A 318 -10.31 7.73 -17.85
N SER A 319 -10.35 8.35 -19.04
CA SER A 319 -11.46 8.19 -19.99
C SER A 319 -11.59 6.76 -20.50
N LYS A 320 -10.47 6.10 -20.84
CA LYS A 320 -10.46 4.69 -21.27
C LYS A 320 -10.96 3.72 -20.20
N LEU A 321 -10.69 3.99 -18.92
CA LEU A 321 -11.21 3.22 -17.78
C LEU A 321 -12.71 3.41 -17.57
N ILE A 322 -13.26 4.58 -17.84
CA ILE A 322 -14.69 4.87 -17.67
C ILE A 322 -15.51 4.23 -18.79
N GLU A 323 -14.99 4.23 -20.01
CA GLU A 323 -15.65 3.63 -21.18
C GLU A 323 -15.75 2.10 -21.04
N HIS A 324 -14.69 1.44 -20.59
CA HIS A 324 -14.68 -0.01 -20.35
C HIS A 324 -15.69 -0.47 -19.28
N ASN A 325 -15.97 0.38 -18.27
CA ASN A 325 -16.96 0.07 -17.23
C ASN A 325 -18.41 0.31 -17.67
N ARG A 326 -18.64 1.09 -18.74
CA ARG A 326 -20.00 1.33 -19.28
C ARG A 326 -20.50 0.18 -20.13
N GLU A 327 -19.61 -0.50 -20.86
CA GLU A 327 -19.99 -1.59 -21.76
C GLU A 327 -20.40 -2.88 -21.02
N GLN A 328 -20.09 -3.00 -19.72
CA GLN A 328 -20.37 -4.21 -18.95
C GLN A 328 -21.69 -4.18 -18.15
N SER A 329 -22.47 -3.08 -18.19
CA SER A 329 -23.70 -2.93 -17.40
C SER A 329 -25.02 -3.01 -18.18
N ASP A 330 -25.02 -3.23 -19.49
CA ASP A 330 -26.26 -3.39 -20.26
C ASP A 330 -26.65 -4.85 -20.44
N VAL A 331 -27.30 -5.44 -19.42
CA VAL A 331 -28.11 -6.67 -19.57
C VAL A 331 -29.47 -6.50 -18.87
N ASN A 332 -30.48 -6.18 -19.69
CA ASN A 332 -31.91 -6.50 -19.60
C ASN A 332 -32.62 -6.53 -18.23
N PHE A 333 -33.53 -5.57 -18.01
CA PHE A 333 -34.75 -5.79 -17.22
C PHE A 333 -35.98 -5.74 -18.14
N LYS A 334 -36.54 -6.91 -18.46
CA LYS A 334 -37.84 -7.04 -19.13
C LYS A 334 -38.97 -6.73 -18.15
N ASN A 335 -39.89 -5.90 -18.65
CA ASN A 335 -41.19 -5.46 -18.15
C ASN A 335 -41.93 -6.37 -17.14
N VAL A 336 -42.37 -5.76 -16.02
CA VAL A 336 -43.56 -6.18 -15.26
C VAL A 336 -44.53 -4.98 -15.23
N PRO A 337 -45.75 -5.07 -15.79
CA PRO A 337 -46.69 -3.96 -15.76
C PRO A 337 -47.47 -3.93 -14.44
N LYS A 338 -47.38 -2.83 -13.68
CA LYS A 338 -48.29 -2.52 -12.57
C LYS A 338 -49.33 -1.49 -13.06
N GLN A 339 -50.58 -1.91 -13.17
CA GLN A 339 -51.74 -1.02 -13.27
C GLN A 339 -52.07 -0.44 -11.90
N ILE A 340 -52.13 0.89 -11.79
CA ILE A 340 -52.86 1.60 -10.72
C ILE A 340 -53.61 2.74 -11.41
N SER A 341 -54.94 2.69 -11.40
CA SER A 341 -55.82 3.78 -11.80
C SER A 341 -56.05 4.75 -10.63
N TYR A 342 -56.08 6.04 -10.91
CA TYR A 342 -56.52 7.08 -10.00
C TYR A 342 -57.99 7.41 -10.28
N GLN A 343 -58.83 7.49 -9.24
CA GLN A 343 -60.12 8.18 -9.29
C GLN A 343 -59.96 9.57 -8.65
N PRO A 344 -60.52 10.65 -9.24
CA PRO A 344 -60.63 11.95 -8.59
C PRO A 344 -61.90 12.05 -7.74
N ILE A 345 -61.88 13.00 -6.79
CA ILE A 345 -62.94 13.33 -5.82
C ILE A 345 -64.25 13.70 -6.52
#